data_AF-D7M9P3-F1
#
_entry.id   AF-D7M9P3-F1
#
_cell.length_a   1.000
_cell.length_b   1.000
_cell.length_c   1.000
_cell.angle_alpha   90.00
_cell.angle_beta   90.00
_cell.angle_gamma   90.00
#
_symmetry.space_group_name_H-M   'P 1'
#
loop_
_entity.id
_entity.type
_entity.pdbx_description
1 polymer ?
#
loop_
_entity_poly.entity_id
_entity_poly.type
_entity_poly.pdbx_seq_one_letter_code
_entity_poly.pdbx_strand_id
1 'polypeptide(L)'
;MTFVSRGEELLKRTRKGDLHWKQVSFNINSNWQVVLKMKSKHVGGTFTKTKKCVVNGVCRDIPEWAHRGRAEKMVERRAYFGVKTVERVIEFECGNKREKQMWIEGIQQLLNSLEIGSSVHWKH
;
A
#
# COMPACT_ATOMS: atom_id res chain seq x y z
N MET A 1 11.00 -7.33 6.04
CA MET A 1 9.99 -6.56 6.82
C MET A 1 10.23 -5.04 6.88
N THR A 2 11.46 -4.52 6.94
CA THR A 2 11.71 -3.07 7.18
C THR A 2 11.23 -2.13 6.08
N PHE A 3 11.25 -2.54 4.82
CA PHE A 3 10.88 -1.69 3.67
C PHE A 3 9.44 -1.14 3.78
N VAL A 4 8.46 -2.02 3.92
CA VAL A 4 7.03 -1.62 3.99
C VAL A 4 6.71 -0.85 5.27
N SER A 5 7.47 -1.06 6.34
CA SER A 5 7.34 -0.32 7.61
C SER A 5 7.94 1.08 7.54
N ARG A 6 9.08 1.25 6.88
CA ARG A 6 9.70 2.56 6.61
C ARG A 6 8.78 3.38 5.70
N GLY A 7 8.31 2.76 4.64
CA GLY A 7 7.40 3.37 3.69
C GLY A 7 8.07 4.35 2.72
N GLU A 8 7.34 4.71 1.67
CA GLU A 8 7.76 5.65 0.62
C GLU A 8 6.55 6.47 0.14
N GLU A 9 6.79 7.49 -0.69
CA GLU A 9 5.71 8.22 -1.36
C GLU A 9 5.16 7.42 -2.55
N LEU A 10 3.86 7.16 -2.52
CA LEU A 10 3.11 6.49 -3.59
C LEU A 10 1.98 7.38 -4.08
N LEU A 11 1.63 7.22 -5.35
CA LEU A 11 0.46 7.86 -5.90
C LEU A 11 -0.76 6.95 -5.68
N LYS A 12 -1.78 7.46 -5.02
CA LYS A 12 -3.00 6.72 -4.66
C LYS A 12 -4.16 7.15 -5.55
N ARG A 13 -4.88 6.21 -6.15
CA ARG A 13 -6.10 6.49 -6.92
C ARG A 13 -7.33 6.71 -6.02
N THR A 14 -8.06 7.80 -6.23
CA THR A 14 -9.34 8.06 -5.55
C THR A 14 -10.45 7.20 -6.18
N ARG A 15 -11.62 7.14 -5.52
CA ARG A 15 -12.78 6.46 -6.09
C ARG A 15 -13.29 7.14 -7.37
N LYS A 16 -13.03 8.44 -7.53
CA LYS A 16 -13.39 9.21 -8.71
C LYS A 16 -12.34 9.14 -9.82
N GLY A 17 -11.21 8.48 -9.57
CA GLY A 17 -10.11 8.34 -10.52
C GLY A 17 -8.94 9.30 -10.30
N ASP A 18 -9.09 10.36 -9.50
CA ASP A 18 -8.02 11.33 -9.24
C ASP A 18 -6.81 10.71 -8.55
N LEU A 19 -5.66 11.35 -8.68
CA LEU A 19 -4.38 10.83 -8.21
C LEU A 19 -3.80 11.72 -7.11
N HIS A 20 -3.51 11.12 -5.96
CA HIS A 20 -3.03 11.86 -4.78
C HIS A 20 -1.77 11.22 -4.22
N TRP A 21 -0.69 11.99 -4.10
CA TRP A 21 0.52 11.54 -3.40
C TRP A 21 0.24 11.29 -1.91
N LYS A 22 0.80 10.19 -1.40
CA LYS A 22 0.73 9.77 0.00
C LYS A 22 2.07 9.19 0.42
N GLN A 23 2.57 9.58 1.59
CA GLN A 23 3.55 8.74 2.29
C GLN A 23 2.81 7.51 2.81
N VAL A 24 3.21 6.33 2.35
CA VAL A 24 2.54 5.05 2.64
C VAL A 24 3.46 4.18 3.49
N SER A 25 2.94 3.60 4.56
CA SER A 25 3.64 2.55 5.32
C SER A 25 2.67 1.53 5.91
N PHE A 26 3.20 0.38 6.32
CA PHE A 26 2.44 -0.72 6.90
C PHE A 26 3.04 -1.13 8.24
N ASN A 27 2.20 -1.46 9.22
CA ASN A 27 2.66 -2.03 10.47
C ASN A 27 1.62 -2.99 11.05
N ILE A 28 2.01 -3.79 12.03
CA ILE A 28 1.07 -4.55 12.85
C ILE A 28 0.69 -3.66 14.05
N ASN A 29 -0.60 -3.53 14.34
CA ASN A 29 -1.08 -2.80 15.53
C ASN A 29 -1.19 -3.73 16.76
N SER A 30 -1.58 -3.18 17.91
CA SER A 30 -1.78 -3.95 19.15
C SER A 30 -2.86 -5.02 19.06
N ASN A 31 -3.76 -4.91 18.08
CA ASN A 31 -4.83 -5.87 17.85
C ASN A 31 -4.42 -6.97 16.87
N TRP A 32 -3.12 -7.12 16.60
CA TRP A 32 -2.58 -8.11 15.66
C TRP A 32 -3.18 -7.99 14.26
N GLN A 33 -3.37 -6.77 13.78
CA GLN A 33 -3.85 -6.49 12.43
C GLN A 33 -2.79 -5.73 11.64
N VAL A 34 -2.62 -6.09 10.36
CA VAL A 34 -1.84 -5.25 9.44
C VAL A 34 -2.63 -3.97 9.15
N VAL A 35 -1.98 -2.83 9.37
CA VAL A 35 -2.56 -1.50 9.18
C VAL A 35 -1.76 -0.75 8.13
N LEU A 36 -2.45 -0.33 7.07
CA LEU A 36 -1.97 0.65 6.10
C LEU A 36 -2.12 2.05 6.71
N LYS A 37 -1.02 2.81 6.76
CA LYS A 37 -0.99 4.23 7.10
C LYS A 37 -0.72 5.06 5.85
N MET A 38 -1.57 6.04 5.57
CA MET A 38 -1.41 7.00 4.47
C MET A 38 -1.35 8.42 5.04
N LYS A 39 -0.23 9.12 4.86
CA LYS A 39 -0.06 10.52 5.28
C LYS A 39 -0.08 11.46 4.07
N SER A 40 -0.72 12.61 4.24
CA SER A 40 -0.77 13.68 3.24
C SER A 40 0.09 14.86 3.72
N LYS A 41 0.89 15.43 2.82
CA LYS A 41 1.60 16.69 3.07
C LYS A 41 0.65 17.89 2.90
N HIS A 42 0.82 18.91 3.73
CA HIS A 42 0.21 20.23 3.56
C HIS A 42 1.13 21.14 2.74
N VAL A 43 0.60 22.26 2.28
CA VAL A 43 1.41 23.36 1.71
C VAL A 43 2.35 23.84 2.82
N GLY A 44 3.66 23.68 2.64
CA GLY A 44 4.67 23.88 3.69
C GLY A 44 5.41 22.60 4.13
N GLY A 45 5.08 21.43 3.57
CA GLY A 45 5.90 20.22 3.67
C GLY A 45 5.64 19.32 4.89
N THR A 46 4.86 19.77 5.88
CA THR A 46 4.51 18.97 7.06
C THR A 46 3.31 18.04 6.79
N PHE A 47 3.24 16.91 7.51
CA PHE A 47 2.12 15.97 7.38
C PHE A 47 0.95 16.39 8.28
N THR A 48 -0.20 16.72 7.69
CA THR A 48 -1.36 17.20 8.46
C THR A 48 -2.49 16.19 8.57
N LYS A 49 -2.61 15.25 7.62
CA LYS A 49 -3.69 14.26 7.61
C LYS A 49 -3.17 12.85 7.43
N THR A 50 -3.45 12.00 8.41
CA THR A 50 -3.17 10.56 8.37
C THR A 50 -4.47 9.78 8.31
N LYS A 51 -4.61 8.87 7.34
CA LYS A 51 -5.67 7.85 7.31
C LYS A 51 -5.05 6.49 7.59
N LYS A 52 -5.71 5.67 8.42
CA LYS A 52 -5.34 4.27 8.69
C LYS A 52 -6.43 3.34 8.17
N CYS A 53 -6.06 2.17 7.64
CA CYS A 53 -6.99 1.14 7.18
C CYS A 53 -6.46 -0.24 7.57
N VAL A 54 -7.33 -1.15 8.01
CA VAL A 54 -6.96 -2.57 8.19
C VAL A 54 -6.81 -3.22 6.83
N VAL A 55 -5.77 -4.03 6.68
CA VAL A 55 -5.38 -4.71 5.44
C VAL A 55 -5.69 -6.20 5.57
N ASN A 56 -6.38 -6.74 4.57
CA ASN A 56 -6.79 -8.14 4.52
C ASN A 56 -6.14 -8.88 3.34
N GLY A 57 -5.33 -8.19 2.53
CA GLY A 57 -4.69 -8.80 1.36
C GLY A 57 -4.04 -7.81 0.42
N VAL A 58 -3.45 -8.35 -0.63
CA VAL A 58 -2.80 -7.62 -1.72
C VAL A 58 -3.35 -8.07 -3.08
N CYS A 59 -3.37 -7.18 -4.06
CA CYS A 59 -3.73 -7.45 -5.45
C CYS A 59 -2.54 -7.13 -6.35
N ARG A 60 -2.08 -8.12 -7.13
CA ARG A 60 -0.93 -7.98 -8.03
C ARG A 60 -1.33 -7.40 -9.38
N ASP A 61 -2.54 -7.70 -9.83
CA ASP A 61 -2.97 -7.47 -11.20
C ASP A 61 -3.88 -6.23 -11.26
N ILE A 62 -3.28 -5.06 -11.04
CA ILE A 62 -3.94 -3.77 -11.25
C ILE A 62 -3.66 -3.31 -12.68
N PRO A 63 -4.71 -3.11 -13.51
CA PRO A 63 -4.56 -2.56 -14.85
C PRO A 63 -3.95 -1.17 -14.80
N GLU A 64 -3.27 -0.79 -15.89
CA GLU A 64 -2.79 0.58 -16.04
C GLU A 64 -3.93 1.59 -16.01
N TRP A 65 -3.70 2.74 -15.39
CA TRP A 65 -4.72 3.78 -15.27
C TRP A 65 -4.88 4.56 -16.59
N ALA A 66 -5.97 4.30 -17.31
CA ALA A 66 -6.24 4.77 -18.67
C ALA A 66 -6.17 6.31 -18.92
N HIS A 67 -6.26 7.15 -17.89
CA HIS A 67 -6.27 8.62 -18.03
C HIS A 67 -4.90 9.28 -17.79
N ARG A 68 -3.84 8.49 -17.61
CA ARG A 68 -2.48 9.01 -17.47
C ARG A 68 -1.87 9.11 -18.88
N GLY A 69 -1.84 10.32 -19.45
CA GLY A 69 -1.37 10.56 -20.83
C GLY A 69 -0.08 9.81 -21.18
N ARG A 70 0.00 9.28 -22.41
CA ARG A 70 1.12 8.51 -22.96
C ARG A 70 2.38 9.37 -23.12
N ALA A 71 3.07 9.66 -22.02
CA ALA A 71 4.47 10.06 -22.06
C ALA A 71 5.31 8.78 -22.03
N GLU A 72 5.59 8.22 -23.21
CA GLU A 72 6.14 6.88 -23.43
C GLU A 72 7.37 6.55 -22.57
N LYS A 73 8.22 7.55 -22.25
CA LYS A 73 9.42 7.38 -21.41
C LYS A 73 9.16 7.19 -19.90
N MET A 74 7.99 7.55 -19.37
CA MET A 74 7.64 7.32 -17.95
C MET A 74 6.78 6.06 -17.74
N VAL A 75 6.19 5.50 -18.81
CA VAL A 75 5.30 4.33 -18.72
C VAL A 75 6.10 3.08 -18.33
N GLU A 76 7.30 2.90 -18.89
CA GLU A 76 8.17 1.75 -18.58
C GLU A 76 8.62 1.66 -17.13
N ARG A 77 8.50 2.76 -16.37
CA ARG A 77 8.85 2.83 -14.96
C ARG A 77 7.65 2.68 -14.04
N ARG A 78 6.40 2.72 -14.49
CA ARG A 78 5.27 2.66 -13.55
C ARG A 78 4.82 1.24 -13.32
N ALA A 79 4.54 0.92 -12.06
CA ALA A 79 3.94 -0.35 -11.71
C ALA A 79 2.84 -0.12 -10.69
N TYR A 80 1.79 -0.93 -10.76
CA TYR A 80 0.59 -0.76 -9.96
C TYR A 80 0.33 -1.99 -9.11
N PHE A 81 -0.16 -1.77 -7.89
CA PHE A 81 -0.62 -2.82 -7.00
C PHE A 81 -1.81 -2.33 -6.18
N GLY A 82 -2.61 -3.27 -5.68
CA GLY A 82 -3.78 -2.99 -4.86
C GLY A 82 -3.60 -3.50 -3.44
N VAL A 83 -4.14 -2.76 -2.48
CA VAL A 83 -4.25 -3.20 -1.08
C VAL A 83 -5.72 -3.47 -0.78
N LYS A 84 -6.03 -4.72 -0.42
CA LYS A 84 -7.40 -5.10 -0.02
C LYS A 84 -7.61 -4.65 1.42
N THR A 85 -8.62 -3.82 1.63
CA THR A 85 -9.11 -3.40 2.94
C THR A 85 -10.55 -3.87 3.10
N VAL A 86 -11.09 -3.80 4.32
CA VAL A 86 -12.51 -4.14 4.60
C VAL A 86 -13.47 -3.39 3.67
N GLU A 87 -13.18 -2.12 3.37
CA GLU A 87 -14.09 -1.29 2.57
C GLU A 87 -13.93 -1.47 1.06
N ARG A 88 -12.70 -1.69 0.58
CA ARG A 88 -12.35 -1.65 -0.86
C ARG A 88 -10.90 -2.08 -1.12
N VAL A 89 -10.58 -2.22 -2.40
CA VAL A 89 -9.21 -2.17 -2.89
C VAL A 89 -8.74 -0.71 -3.00
N ILE A 90 -7.56 -0.41 -2.46
CA ILE A 90 -6.86 0.85 -2.66
C ILE A 90 -5.72 0.62 -3.63
N GLU A 91 -5.79 1.26 -4.80
CA GLU A 91 -4.78 1.15 -5.84
C GLU A 91 -3.67 2.18 -5.64
N PHE A 92 -2.43 1.73 -5.81
CA PHE A 92 -1.22 2.53 -5.76
C PHE A 92 -0.38 2.36 -7.02
N GLU A 93 0.27 3.44 -7.43
CA GLU A 93 1.38 3.44 -8.39
C GLU A 93 2.70 3.62 -7.63
N CYS A 94 3.70 2.81 -7.99
CA CYS A 94 5.09 2.91 -7.54
C CYS A 94 6.06 3.05 -8.71
N GLY A 95 7.33 3.28 -8.40
CA GLY A 95 8.33 3.77 -9.35
C GLY A 95 8.96 2.73 -10.28
N ASN A 96 8.67 1.43 -10.11
CA ASN A 96 9.03 0.34 -11.04
C ASN A 96 8.50 -1.04 -10.57
N LYS A 97 8.67 -2.06 -11.41
CA LYS A 97 8.29 -3.45 -11.13
C LYS A 97 9.00 -4.03 -9.89
N ARG A 98 10.25 -3.66 -9.63
CA ARG A 98 11.01 -4.11 -8.45
C ARG A 98 10.39 -3.56 -7.17
N GLU A 99 10.09 -2.26 -7.13
CA GLU A 99 9.37 -1.66 -6.00
C GLU A 99 7.99 -2.29 -5.80
N LYS A 100 7.23 -2.53 -6.88
CA LYS A 100 5.96 -3.25 -6.83
C LYS A 100 6.13 -4.60 -6.12
N GLN A 101 7.15 -5.37 -6.50
CA GLN A 101 7.40 -6.67 -5.88
C GLN A 101 7.75 -6.53 -4.39
N MET A 102 8.61 -5.56 -4.03
CA MET A 102 8.98 -5.29 -2.63
C MET A 102 7.76 -4.91 -1.78
N TRP A 103 6.83 -4.12 -2.33
CA TRP A 103 5.57 -3.80 -1.67
C TRP A 103 4.69 -5.04 -1.48
N ILE A 104 4.47 -5.80 -2.55
CA ILE A 104 3.60 -6.99 -2.53
C ILE A 104 4.13 -8.03 -1.55
N GLU A 105 5.40 -8.39 -1.66
CA GLU A 105 6.03 -9.39 -0.79
C GLU A 105 6.07 -8.92 0.66
N GLY A 106 6.43 -7.66 0.91
CA GLY A 106 6.48 -7.13 2.27
C GLY A 106 5.12 -7.10 2.95
N ILE A 107 4.05 -6.73 2.23
CA ILE A 107 2.68 -6.77 2.77
C ILE A 107 2.25 -8.22 3.02
N GLN A 108 2.53 -9.13 2.07
CA GLN A 108 2.18 -10.54 2.22
C GLN A 108 2.91 -11.18 3.42
N GLN A 109 4.19 -10.86 3.62
CA GLN A 109 4.95 -11.32 4.80
C GLN A 109 4.33 -10.85 6.11
N LEU A 110 3.88 -9.59 6.18
CA LEU A 110 3.18 -9.08 7.37
C LEU A 110 1.87 -9.83 7.62
N LEU A 111 1.09 -10.09 6.57
CA LEU A 111 -0.17 -10.83 6.69
C LEU A 111 0.07 -12.28 7.16
N ASN A 112 1.02 -12.99 6.54
CA ASN A 112 1.36 -14.37 6.91
C ASN A 112 1.89 -14.48 8.35
N SER A 113 2.59 -13.47 8.86
CA SER A 113 3.10 -13.48 10.24
C SER A 113 1.99 -13.51 11.29
N LEU A 114 0.78 -13.03 10.94
CA LEU A 114 -0.39 -13.06 11.82
C LEU A 114 -1.10 -14.41 11.79
N GLU A 115 -1.12 -15.09 10.63
CA GLU A 115 -1.71 -16.43 10.50
C GLU A 115 -0.96 -17.43 11.39
N ILE A 116 0.38 -17.35 11.43
CA ILE A 116 1.22 -18.19 12.29
C ILE A 116 0.98 -17.88 13.78
N GLY A 117 0.81 -16.60 14.13
CA GLY A 117 0.51 -16.15 15.50
C GLY A 117 -0.84 -16.61 16.03
N SER A 118 -1.84 -16.73 15.16
CA SER A 118 -3.17 -17.24 15.55
C SER A 118 -3.18 -18.75 15.80
N SER A 119 -2.29 -19.52 15.17
CA SER A 119 -2.20 -20.97 15.32
C SER A 119 -1.50 -21.41 16.62
N VAL A 120 -0.61 -20.57 17.16
CA VAL A 120 0.04 -20.83 18.47
C VAL A 120 -0.85 -20.50 19.68
N HIS A 121 -1.94 -19.75 19.49
CA HIS A 121 -2.79 -19.28 20.59
C HIS A 121 -3.92 -20.26 21.00
N TRP A 122 -4.04 -21.42 20.35
CA TRP A 122 -5.08 -22.44 20.64
C TRP A 122 -4.54 -23.76 21.24
N LYS A 123 -3.35 -23.74 21.86
CA LYS A 123 -2.84 -24.89 22.62
C LYS A 123 -2.79 -24.56 24.10
N HIS A 124 -3.95 -24.55 24.77
CA HIS A 124 -4.08 -24.71 26.22
C HIS A 124 -5.39 -25.42 26.53
#